data_AF-A0A7J7SQ38-F1
#
_entry.id   AF-A0A7J7SQ38-F1
#
_cell.length_a   1.000
_cell.length_b   1.000
_cell.length_c   1.000
_cell.angle_alpha   90.00
_cell.angle_beta   90.00
_cell.angle_gamma   90.00
#
_symmetry.space_group_name_H-M   'P 1'
#
loop_
_entity.id
_entity.type
_entity.pdbx_description
1 polymer ?
#
loop_
_entity_poly.entity_id
_entity_poly.type
_entity_poly.pdbx_seq_one_letter_code
_entity_poly.pdbx_strand_id
1 'polypeptide(L)'
;MAPVLSKDAPDIESILALNPRIQTHATLRSTSAKKLDKKHWKRNPDKNCFDCEKLENNFDDIKHTTLGERGALREAMRCLKCADAPCQKSCPTNLDIKSFITSIANKNYYGAAKMIFSDNPLGLTCGMVCPTSDLCVGGCNLCATEEGPINIGGLQQFAAEVFKAMNIPQIRDPSLPPPEEMPEAYSAKIALLGAGPASISCASFLARLGYSDITIFEKQEYVGGLRRDRSRTS
;
A
#
# COMPACT_ATOMS: atom_id res chain seq x y z
N MET A 1 38.11 43.77 27.10
CA MET A 1 38.46 42.32 27.00
C MET A 1 37.64 41.74 25.87
N ALA A 2 38.27 40.99 24.97
CA ALA A 2 37.54 40.31 23.89
C ALA A 2 36.63 39.20 24.47
N PRO A 3 35.45 38.94 23.87
CA PRO A 3 34.62 37.82 24.28
C PRO A 3 35.36 36.49 24.09
N VAL A 4 35.03 35.51 24.93
CA VAL A 4 35.63 34.17 24.87
C VAL A 4 35.04 33.43 23.68
N LEU A 5 35.80 33.32 22.59
CA LEU A 5 35.35 32.74 21.32
C LEU A 5 34.97 31.26 21.41
N SER A 6 35.47 30.52 22.41
CA SER A 6 35.21 29.10 22.63
C SER A 6 34.03 28.80 23.55
N LYS A 7 33.28 29.83 23.97
CA LYS A 7 32.06 29.67 24.78
C LYS A 7 30.84 30.09 23.99
N ASP A 8 29.80 29.31 24.14
CA ASP A 8 28.49 29.66 23.60
C ASP A 8 27.99 30.95 24.27
N ALA A 9 27.42 31.85 23.46
CA ALA A 9 26.74 33.03 23.98
C ALA A 9 25.43 32.62 24.68
N PRO A 10 24.84 33.46 25.56
CA PRO A 10 23.60 33.12 26.28
C PRO A 10 22.45 32.67 25.37
N ASP A 11 22.32 33.26 24.19
CA ASP A 11 21.30 32.87 23.20
C ASP A 11 21.54 31.45 22.65
N ILE A 12 22.81 31.08 22.48
CA ILE A 12 23.22 29.74 22.04
C ILE A 12 23.11 28.72 23.20
N GLU A 13 23.43 29.11 24.43
CA GLU A 13 23.18 28.25 25.58
C GLU A 13 21.68 27.97 25.74
N SER A 14 20.82 28.98 25.51
CA SER A 14 19.37 28.85 25.54
C SER A 14 18.85 27.90 24.45
N ILE A 15 19.33 28.00 23.21
CA ILE A 15 18.89 27.08 22.15
C ILE A 15 19.35 25.64 22.41
N LEU A 16 20.50 25.46 23.08
CA LEU A 16 21.05 24.17 23.48
C LEU A 16 20.43 23.59 24.77
N ALA A 17 19.33 24.18 25.29
CA ALA A 17 18.70 23.73 26.53
C ALA A 17 18.28 22.25 26.50
N LEU A 18 17.78 21.75 25.37
CA LEU A 18 17.33 20.35 25.20
C LEU A 18 18.38 19.43 24.53
N ASN A 19 19.57 19.95 24.23
CA ASN A 19 20.64 19.15 23.64
C ASN A 19 21.06 18.03 24.61
N PRO A 20 21.19 16.77 24.17
CA PRO A 20 21.51 15.66 25.07
C PRO A 20 22.86 15.88 25.77
N ARG A 21 22.83 15.81 27.10
CA ARG A 21 24.00 15.88 27.98
C ARG A 21 24.00 14.67 28.92
N ILE A 22 25.15 14.02 29.07
CA ILE A 22 25.33 12.87 29.96
C ILE A 22 25.01 13.32 31.39
N GLN A 23 24.08 12.62 32.03
CA GLN A 23 23.73 12.87 33.42
C GLN A 23 24.77 12.18 34.31
N THR A 24 25.35 12.93 35.26
CA THR A 24 26.36 12.41 36.20
C THR A 24 25.74 11.72 37.41
N HIS A 25 24.42 11.86 37.61
CA HIS A 25 23.67 11.34 38.73
C HIS A 25 22.31 10.79 38.29
N ALA A 26 21.66 10.02 39.15
CA ALA A 26 20.29 9.57 38.93
C ALA A 26 19.30 10.75 38.93
N THR A 27 18.31 10.70 38.03
CA THR A 27 17.22 11.68 37.99
C THR A 27 16.17 11.42 39.06
N LEU A 28 15.80 12.45 39.83
CA LEU A 28 14.72 12.40 40.81
C LEU A 28 13.40 12.91 40.21
N ARG A 29 12.41 12.02 40.05
CA ARG A 29 11.04 12.36 39.65
C ARG A 29 10.06 11.46 40.40
N SER A 30 9.08 12.05 41.08
CA SER A 30 8.06 11.27 41.79
C SER A 30 7.13 10.54 40.80
N THR A 31 6.55 9.42 41.25
CA THR A 31 5.55 8.67 40.48
C THR A 31 4.35 9.55 40.10
N SER A 32 3.93 10.46 40.99
CA SER A 32 2.84 11.41 40.72
C SER A 32 3.20 12.36 39.57
N ALA A 33 4.39 12.97 39.61
CA ALA A 33 4.85 13.86 38.56
C ALA A 33 4.96 13.14 37.20
N LYS A 34 5.45 11.89 37.18
CA LYS A 34 5.51 11.07 35.96
C LYS A 34 4.13 10.73 35.40
N LYS A 35 3.13 10.46 36.25
CA LYS A 35 1.76 10.20 35.80
C LYS A 35 1.13 11.42 35.13
N LEU A 36 1.40 12.62 35.65
CA LEU A 36 0.94 13.89 35.07
C LEU A 36 1.63 14.16 33.72
N ASP A 37 2.95 14.07 33.69
CA ASP A 37 3.78 14.33 32.49
C ASP A 37 3.49 13.33 31.35
N LYS A 38 3.18 12.07 31.67
CA LYS A 38 2.85 11.04 30.67
C LYS A 38 1.72 11.44 29.72
N LYS A 39 0.74 12.24 30.19
CA LYS A 39 -0.39 12.68 29.36
C LYS A 39 0.05 13.62 28.24
N HIS A 40 1.09 14.43 28.49
CA HIS A 40 1.60 15.39 27.51
C HIS A 40 2.24 14.71 26.29
N TRP A 41 2.89 13.56 26.49
CA TRP A 41 3.65 12.84 25.45
C TRP A 41 2.89 11.67 24.80
N LYS A 42 1.59 11.52 25.09
CA LYS A 42 0.78 10.37 24.63
C LYS A 42 0.59 10.41 23.10
N ARG A 43 0.92 9.31 22.41
CA ARG A 43 0.85 9.19 20.93
C ARG A 43 -0.15 8.16 20.43
N ASN A 44 -0.28 7.03 21.11
CA ASN A 44 -1.21 5.96 20.78
C ASN A 44 -2.52 6.11 21.57
N PRO A 45 -3.60 5.37 21.21
CA PRO A 45 -4.86 5.42 21.94
C PRO A 45 -4.68 5.23 23.45
N ASP A 46 -5.44 6.00 24.24
CA ASP A 46 -5.47 5.82 25.68
C ASP A 46 -6.39 4.65 26.04
N LYS A 47 -5.83 3.65 26.73
CA LYS A 47 -6.58 2.49 27.23
C LYS A 47 -7.65 2.86 28.25
N ASN A 48 -7.59 4.06 28.82
CA ASN A 48 -8.56 4.58 29.78
C ASN A 48 -9.60 5.52 29.13
N CYS A 49 -9.50 5.78 27.82
CA CYS A 49 -10.50 6.55 27.09
C CYS A 49 -11.58 5.58 26.60
N PHE A 50 -12.83 5.79 27.04
CA PHE A 50 -13.97 4.96 26.65
C PHE A 50 -14.86 5.63 25.62
N ASP A 51 -14.65 6.92 25.36
CA ASP A 51 -15.39 7.69 24.38
C ASP A 51 -14.75 7.56 23.00
N CYS A 52 -15.58 7.37 21.99
CA CYS A 52 -15.16 7.42 20.60
C CYS A 52 -15.03 8.89 20.16
N GLU A 53 -14.01 9.20 19.37
CA GLU A 53 -13.90 10.50 18.73
C GLU A 53 -15.07 10.71 17.75
N LYS A 54 -15.46 11.96 17.50
CA LYS A 54 -16.55 12.27 16.58
C LYS A 54 -16.10 11.99 15.14
N LEU A 55 -16.66 10.95 14.55
CA LEU A 55 -16.37 10.52 13.17
C LEU A 55 -17.54 10.79 12.19
N GLU A 56 -18.52 11.60 12.60
CA GLU A 56 -19.64 11.98 11.74
C GLU A 56 -19.12 12.70 10.48
N ASN A 57 -19.48 12.17 9.31
CA ASN A 57 -19.06 12.68 7.99
C ASN A 57 -17.53 12.70 7.77
N ASN A 58 -16.76 11.88 8.50
CA ASN A 58 -15.34 11.70 8.25
C ASN A 58 -15.11 10.47 7.34
N PHE A 59 -14.51 10.70 6.17
CA PHE A 59 -14.15 9.65 5.18
C PHE A 59 -12.64 9.59 4.92
N ASP A 60 -11.84 10.06 5.88
CA ASP A 60 -10.39 9.98 5.80
C ASP A 60 -9.92 8.52 5.73
N ASP A 61 -8.74 8.31 5.15
CA ASP A 61 -8.17 6.98 5.04
C ASP A 61 -7.69 6.47 6.41
N ILE A 62 -8.42 5.49 6.97
CA ILE A 62 -8.10 4.86 8.25
C ILE A 62 -7.23 3.60 8.12
N LYS A 63 -6.82 3.21 6.90
CA LYS A 63 -6.06 1.97 6.69
C LYS A 63 -4.68 2.05 7.36
N HIS A 64 -4.44 1.19 8.34
CA HIS A 64 -3.12 1.06 8.98
C HIS A 64 -2.03 0.53 8.04
N THR A 65 -2.41 -0.05 6.90
CA THR A 65 -1.48 -0.57 5.89
C THR A 65 -1.00 0.48 4.89
N THR A 66 -1.59 1.68 4.85
CA THR A 66 -1.20 2.69 3.87
C THR A 66 0.22 3.22 4.10
N LEU A 67 1.02 3.27 3.04
CA LEU A 67 2.43 3.67 3.07
C LEU A 67 2.69 4.86 2.14
N GLY A 68 3.38 5.87 2.66
CA GLY A 68 4.10 6.85 1.84
C GLY A 68 5.48 6.31 1.42
N GLU A 69 6.15 7.00 0.49
CA GLU A 69 7.42 6.55 -0.10
C GLU A 69 8.48 6.17 0.95
N ARG A 70 8.67 7.01 1.98
CA ARG A 70 9.62 6.73 3.07
C ARG A 70 9.33 5.40 3.78
N GLY A 71 8.05 5.12 4.04
CA GLY A 71 7.62 3.87 4.68
C GLY A 71 7.74 2.68 3.73
N ALA A 72 7.31 2.86 2.48
CA ALA A 72 7.37 1.85 1.44
C ALA A 72 8.81 1.39 1.16
N LEU A 73 9.77 2.32 1.06
CA LEU A 73 11.18 1.97 0.85
C LEU A 73 11.76 1.18 2.00
N ARG A 74 11.48 1.57 3.26
CA ARG A 74 11.94 0.81 4.44
C ARG A 74 11.38 -0.60 4.46
N GLU A 75 10.08 -0.74 4.22
CA GLU A 75 9.40 -2.03 4.26
C GLU A 75 9.82 -2.94 3.09
N ALA A 76 10.02 -2.37 1.89
CA ALA A 76 10.52 -3.11 0.74
C ALA A 76 11.98 -3.57 0.90
N MET A 77 12.82 -2.76 1.57
CA MET A 77 14.19 -3.16 1.94
C MET A 77 14.19 -4.26 3.01
N ARG A 78 13.24 -4.24 3.96
CA ARG A 78 13.07 -5.27 4.99
C ARG A 78 12.67 -6.64 4.42
N CYS A 79 11.93 -6.66 3.31
CA CYS A 79 11.53 -7.91 2.65
C CYS A 79 12.76 -8.74 2.22
N LEU A 80 12.76 -10.02 2.60
CA LEU A 80 13.84 -10.98 2.29
C LEU A 80 13.93 -11.38 0.81
N LYS A 81 12.90 -11.08 0.01
CA LYS A 81 12.85 -11.42 -1.42
C LYS A 81 13.07 -12.92 -1.67
N CYS A 82 12.36 -13.74 -0.90
CA CYS A 82 12.49 -15.20 -0.84
C CYS A 82 12.42 -15.86 -2.22
N ALA A 83 13.21 -16.92 -2.41
CA ALA A 83 12.97 -17.87 -3.50
C ALA A 83 11.68 -18.66 -3.24
N ASP A 84 11.00 -19.08 -4.31
CA ASP A 84 9.77 -19.90 -4.25
C ASP A 84 8.77 -19.39 -3.18
N ALA A 85 8.50 -18.09 -3.25
CA ALA A 85 7.96 -17.35 -2.11
C ALA A 85 6.57 -17.86 -1.67
N PRO A 86 6.39 -18.27 -0.40
CA PRO A 86 5.10 -18.78 0.07
C PRO A 86 3.99 -17.72 0.04
N CYS A 87 4.35 -16.44 0.15
CA CYS A 87 3.39 -15.34 0.00
C CYS A 87 2.79 -15.27 -1.43
N GLN A 88 3.55 -15.62 -2.47
CA GLN A 88 3.05 -15.69 -3.84
C GLN A 88 2.09 -16.88 -4.00
N LYS A 89 2.46 -18.05 -3.48
CA LYS A 89 1.60 -19.25 -3.49
C LYS A 89 0.27 -19.04 -2.76
N SER A 90 0.28 -18.20 -1.73
CA SER A 90 -0.91 -17.84 -0.94
C SER A 90 -1.71 -16.70 -1.56
N CYS A 91 -1.25 -16.11 -2.68
CA CYS A 91 -1.97 -15.07 -3.39
C CYS A 91 -2.90 -15.70 -4.44
N PRO A 92 -4.22 -15.41 -4.42
CA PRO A 92 -5.16 -16.00 -5.39
C PRO A 92 -4.87 -15.67 -6.86
N THR A 93 -4.22 -14.54 -7.14
CA THR A 93 -3.78 -14.15 -8.50
C THR A 93 -2.32 -14.49 -8.76
N ASN A 94 -1.65 -15.21 -7.85
CA ASN A 94 -0.26 -15.65 -7.98
C ASN A 94 0.76 -14.53 -8.28
N LEU A 95 0.53 -13.32 -7.74
CA LEU A 95 1.40 -12.16 -7.95
C LEU A 95 2.86 -12.50 -7.61
N ASP A 96 3.81 -12.11 -8.47
CA ASP A 96 5.24 -12.16 -8.15
C ASP A 96 5.62 -11.07 -7.11
N ILE A 97 5.31 -11.37 -5.85
CA ILE A 97 5.54 -10.49 -4.69
C ILE A 97 7.02 -10.19 -4.52
N LYS A 98 7.89 -11.18 -4.76
CA LYS A 98 9.33 -11.00 -4.69
C LYS A 98 9.78 -9.91 -5.66
N SER A 99 9.38 -10.01 -6.92
CA SER A 99 9.85 -9.11 -7.97
C SER A 99 9.29 -7.70 -7.85
N PHE A 100 8.00 -7.53 -7.55
CA PHE A 100 7.46 -6.18 -7.41
C PHE A 100 8.01 -5.46 -6.17
N ILE A 101 8.19 -6.16 -5.03
CA ILE A 101 8.79 -5.54 -3.84
C ILE A 101 10.26 -5.20 -4.09
N THR A 102 10.99 -6.07 -4.81
CA THR A 102 12.37 -5.76 -5.24
C THR A 102 12.42 -4.49 -6.08
N SER A 103 11.45 -4.31 -6.99
CA SER A 103 11.34 -3.12 -7.83
C SER A 103 11.07 -1.86 -7.00
N ILE A 104 10.19 -1.94 -5.98
CA ILE A 104 9.95 -0.82 -5.04
C ILE A 104 11.23 -0.46 -4.28
N ALA A 105 11.95 -1.45 -3.75
CA ALA A 105 13.20 -1.21 -3.01
C ALA A 105 14.26 -0.48 -3.85
N ASN A 106 14.27 -0.75 -5.16
CA ASN A 106 15.16 -0.12 -6.14
C ASN A 106 14.58 1.17 -6.77
N LYS A 107 13.50 1.73 -6.20
CA LYS A 107 12.79 2.92 -6.71
C LYS A 107 12.22 2.77 -8.13
N ASN A 108 12.10 1.54 -8.64
CA ASN A 108 11.45 1.25 -9.90
C ASN A 108 9.95 1.01 -9.69
N TYR A 109 9.21 2.08 -9.40
CA TYR A 109 7.77 1.99 -9.10
C TYR A 109 6.93 1.57 -10.31
N TYR A 110 7.32 2.01 -11.50
CA TYR A 110 6.69 1.58 -12.75
C TYR A 110 6.85 0.07 -12.97
N GLY A 111 8.07 -0.47 -12.81
CA GLY A 111 8.31 -1.92 -12.92
C GLY A 111 7.53 -2.73 -11.89
N ALA A 112 7.43 -2.22 -10.65
CA ALA A 112 6.60 -2.83 -9.62
C ALA A 112 5.12 -2.87 -10.02
N ALA A 113 4.56 -1.73 -10.45
CA ALA A 113 3.18 -1.63 -10.88
C ALA A 113 2.92 -2.52 -12.11
N LYS A 114 3.82 -2.51 -13.10
CA LYS A 114 3.73 -3.40 -14.27
C LYS A 114 3.61 -4.86 -13.84
N MET A 115 4.45 -5.32 -12.92
CA MET A 115 4.39 -6.70 -12.42
C MET A 115 3.06 -6.99 -11.72
N ILE A 116 2.59 -6.09 -10.85
CA ILE A 116 1.30 -6.22 -10.16
C ILE A 116 0.14 -6.32 -11.17
N PHE A 117 0.09 -5.41 -12.15
CA PHE A 117 -1.01 -5.35 -13.12
C PHE A 117 -0.95 -6.43 -14.20
N SER A 118 0.22 -7.04 -14.43
CA SER A 118 0.34 -8.21 -15.32
C SER A 118 -0.55 -9.35 -14.85
N ASP A 119 -0.51 -9.68 -13.57
CA ASP A 119 -1.27 -10.80 -13.00
C ASP A 119 -2.63 -10.37 -12.41
N ASN A 120 -2.76 -9.11 -11.97
CA ASN A 120 -3.97 -8.59 -11.34
C ASN A 120 -4.39 -7.22 -11.93
N PRO A 121 -5.37 -7.19 -12.86
CA PRO A 121 -5.90 -5.96 -13.44
C PRO A 121 -6.50 -4.97 -12.42
N LEU A 122 -6.79 -5.43 -11.19
CA LEU A 122 -7.36 -4.64 -10.10
C LEU A 122 -6.34 -4.39 -8.98
N GLY A 123 -5.05 -4.39 -9.32
CA GLY A 123 -3.92 -4.29 -8.41
C GLY A 123 -4.06 -3.23 -7.32
N LEU A 124 -4.47 -2.00 -7.67
CA LEU A 124 -4.65 -0.91 -6.70
C LEU A 124 -5.75 -1.22 -5.67
N THR A 125 -6.91 -1.69 -6.13
CA THR A 125 -8.01 -2.07 -5.25
C THR A 125 -7.58 -3.19 -4.31
N CYS A 126 -6.99 -4.27 -4.85
CA CYS A 126 -6.56 -5.40 -4.05
C CYS A 126 -5.50 -5.01 -3.00
N GLY A 127 -4.58 -4.10 -3.34
CA GLY A 127 -3.61 -3.57 -2.36
C GLY A 127 -4.27 -2.87 -1.16
N MET A 128 -5.44 -2.26 -1.36
CA MET A 128 -6.17 -1.55 -0.31
C MET A 128 -7.11 -2.44 0.51
N VAL A 129 -7.74 -3.46 -0.09
CA VAL A 129 -8.88 -4.17 0.52
C VAL A 129 -8.65 -5.66 0.76
N CYS A 130 -7.55 -6.24 0.27
CA CYS A 130 -7.31 -7.67 0.49
C CYS A 130 -7.16 -7.98 1.99
N PRO A 131 -7.81 -9.04 2.51
CA PRO A 131 -7.58 -9.54 3.86
C PRO A 131 -6.24 -10.28 3.90
N THR A 132 -5.14 -9.53 3.89
CA THR A 132 -3.82 -10.09 3.62
C THR A 132 -3.36 -11.12 4.66
N SER A 133 -3.83 -10.99 5.91
CA SER A 133 -3.53 -11.94 7.00
C SER A 133 -3.92 -13.37 6.65
N ASP A 134 -5.01 -13.54 5.90
CA ASP A 134 -5.56 -14.85 5.53
C ASP A 134 -5.08 -15.28 4.14
N LEU A 135 -4.23 -14.47 3.50
CA LEU A 135 -3.73 -14.64 2.15
C LEU A 135 -2.19 -14.55 2.14
N CYS A 136 -1.63 -13.65 1.33
CA CYS A 136 -0.20 -13.53 1.10
C CYS A 136 0.63 -13.23 2.35
N VAL A 137 0.11 -12.45 3.30
CA VAL A 137 0.85 -12.09 4.53
C VAL A 137 0.82 -13.25 5.52
N GLY A 138 -0.25 -14.05 5.56
CA GLY A 138 -0.34 -15.26 6.38
C GLY A 138 0.73 -16.30 6.04
N GLY A 139 1.16 -16.36 4.77
CA GLY A 139 2.25 -17.22 4.32
C GLY A 139 3.64 -16.58 4.36
N CYS A 140 3.84 -15.38 4.92
CA CYS A 140 5.12 -14.68 4.84
C CYS A 140 6.18 -15.29 5.80
N ASN A 141 7.37 -15.61 5.29
CA ASN A 141 8.48 -16.14 6.10
C ASN A 141 8.91 -15.23 7.26
N LEU A 142 8.79 -13.90 7.10
CA LEU A 142 9.11 -12.95 8.17
C LEU A 142 8.10 -12.99 9.33
N CYS A 143 7.01 -13.74 9.22
CA CYS A 143 6.19 -14.05 10.39
C CYS A 143 6.96 -14.84 11.47
N ALA A 144 8.10 -15.47 11.10
CA ALA A 144 8.97 -16.18 12.03
C ALA A 144 9.95 -15.28 12.79
N THR A 145 9.91 -13.96 12.59
CA THR A 145 10.75 -12.98 13.31
C THR A 145 9.90 -12.08 14.19
N GLU A 146 10.52 -11.46 15.20
CA GLU A 146 9.86 -10.63 16.20
C GLU A 146 9.22 -9.36 15.61
N GLU A 147 9.81 -8.81 14.54
CA GLU A 147 9.23 -7.68 13.80
C GLU A 147 8.03 -8.06 12.92
N GLY A 148 7.83 -9.35 12.64
CA GLY A 148 6.65 -9.87 11.97
C GLY A 148 6.65 -9.75 10.43
N PRO A 149 5.54 -10.16 9.78
CA PRO A 149 5.48 -10.31 8.33
C PRO A 149 5.47 -8.97 7.59
N ILE A 150 5.67 -9.00 6.27
CA ILE A 150 5.71 -7.79 5.42
C ILE A 150 4.30 -7.21 5.20
N ASN A 151 4.18 -5.89 5.21
CA ASN A 151 2.99 -5.19 4.75
C ASN A 151 2.89 -5.21 3.19
N ILE A 152 2.54 -6.38 2.64
CA ILE A 152 2.48 -6.62 1.20
C ILE A 152 1.40 -5.76 0.53
N GLY A 153 0.21 -5.65 1.16
CA GLY A 153 -0.90 -4.84 0.64
C GLY A 153 -0.55 -3.36 0.52
N GLY A 154 0.07 -2.78 1.55
CA GLY A 154 0.53 -1.39 1.54
C GLY A 154 1.58 -1.10 0.48
N LEU A 155 2.51 -2.01 0.25
CA LEU A 155 3.51 -1.89 -0.83
C LEU A 155 2.87 -1.96 -2.22
N GLN A 156 1.90 -2.87 -2.40
CA GLN A 156 1.12 -2.97 -3.63
C GLN A 156 0.29 -1.70 -3.88
N GLN A 157 -0.39 -1.18 -2.85
CA GLN A 157 -1.13 0.09 -2.89
C GLN A 157 -0.20 1.23 -3.31
N PHE A 158 0.96 1.36 -2.67
CA PHE A 158 1.92 2.43 -2.95
C PHE A 158 2.39 2.42 -4.41
N ALA A 159 2.88 1.28 -4.91
CA ALA A 159 3.37 1.20 -6.29
C ALA A 159 2.27 1.51 -7.32
N ALA A 160 1.05 1.01 -7.07
CA ALA A 160 -0.08 1.24 -7.97
C ALA A 160 -0.60 2.70 -7.90
N GLU A 161 -0.57 3.37 -6.74
CA GLU A 161 -0.87 4.81 -6.64
C GLU A 161 0.14 5.65 -7.41
N VAL A 162 1.44 5.35 -7.29
CA VAL A 162 2.48 6.07 -8.04
C VAL A 162 2.24 5.89 -9.55
N PHE A 163 1.97 4.68 -10.01
CA PHE A 163 1.66 4.43 -11.42
C PHE A 163 0.40 5.17 -11.90
N LYS A 164 -0.65 5.19 -11.08
CA LYS A 164 -1.86 5.99 -11.35
C LYS A 164 -1.52 7.48 -11.49
N ALA A 165 -0.67 8.02 -10.62
CA ALA A 165 -0.21 9.42 -10.70
C ALA A 165 0.64 9.72 -11.94
N MET A 166 1.33 8.72 -12.50
CA MET A 166 2.07 8.88 -13.77
C MET A 166 1.14 9.10 -14.98
N ASN A 167 -0.16 8.78 -14.88
CA ASN A 167 -1.13 8.91 -15.97
C ASN A 167 -0.71 8.23 -17.29
N ILE A 168 -0.03 7.08 -17.20
CA ILE A 168 0.37 6.29 -18.36
C ILE A 168 -0.78 5.31 -18.71
N PRO A 169 -1.33 5.36 -19.93
CA PRO A 169 -2.40 4.46 -20.33
C PRO A 169 -1.88 3.04 -20.56
N GLN A 170 -2.76 2.05 -20.38
CA GLN A 170 -2.49 0.70 -20.85
C GLN A 170 -2.57 0.66 -22.39
N ILE A 171 -1.62 -0.05 -23.00
CA ILE A 171 -1.58 -0.27 -24.45
C ILE A 171 -1.84 -1.73 -24.79
N ARG A 172 -2.18 -1.99 -26.05
CA ARG A 172 -2.21 -3.33 -26.63
C ARG A 172 -0.80 -3.94 -26.60
N ASP A 173 -0.73 -5.26 -26.44
CA ASP A 173 0.53 -5.98 -26.45
C ASP A 173 1.31 -5.68 -27.76
N PRO A 174 2.52 -5.09 -27.69
CA PRO A 174 3.33 -4.78 -28.86
C PRO A 174 3.78 -6.00 -29.66
N SER A 175 3.72 -7.20 -29.08
CA SER A 175 4.11 -8.44 -29.74
C SER A 175 2.99 -9.05 -30.61
N LEU A 176 1.74 -8.59 -30.46
CA LEU A 176 0.63 -9.05 -31.27
C LEU A 176 0.64 -8.42 -32.68
N PRO A 177 0.23 -9.16 -33.73
CA PRO A 177 0.05 -8.62 -35.07
C PRO A 177 -0.86 -7.39 -35.08
N PRO A 178 -0.76 -6.48 -36.07
CA PRO A 178 -1.71 -5.39 -36.24
C PRO A 178 -3.17 -5.90 -36.19
N PRO A 179 -4.15 -5.11 -35.69
CA PRO A 179 -5.54 -5.54 -35.60
C PRO A 179 -6.13 -6.08 -36.92
N GLU A 180 -5.66 -5.55 -38.05
CA GLU A 180 -6.08 -5.95 -39.41
C GLU A 180 -5.59 -7.34 -39.83
N GLU A 181 -4.50 -7.82 -39.21
CA GLU A 181 -3.86 -9.10 -39.51
C GLU A 181 -4.21 -10.20 -38.49
N MET A 182 -5.04 -9.87 -37.49
CA MET A 182 -5.48 -10.84 -36.50
C MET A 182 -6.45 -11.86 -37.14
N PRO A 183 -6.38 -13.15 -36.77
CA PRO A 183 -7.34 -14.14 -37.25
C PRO A 183 -8.79 -13.75 -36.92
N GLU A 184 -9.74 -14.11 -37.79
CA GLU A 184 -11.17 -13.80 -37.63
C GLU A 184 -11.75 -14.33 -36.30
N ALA A 185 -11.17 -15.37 -35.71
CA ALA A 185 -11.55 -15.85 -34.38
C ALA A 185 -11.49 -14.77 -33.28
N TYR A 186 -10.63 -13.75 -33.43
CA TYR A 186 -10.47 -12.65 -32.48
C TYR A 186 -11.46 -11.49 -32.69
N SER A 187 -12.27 -11.52 -33.75
CA SER A 187 -13.42 -10.62 -33.94
C SER A 187 -14.74 -11.23 -33.45
N ALA A 188 -14.68 -12.39 -32.80
CA ALA A 188 -15.84 -13.00 -32.17
C ALA A 188 -16.45 -12.08 -31.10
N LYS A 189 -17.78 -11.96 -31.11
CA LYS A 189 -18.55 -11.14 -30.18
C LYS A 189 -18.59 -11.79 -28.81
N ILE A 190 -18.03 -11.13 -27.80
CA ILE A 190 -18.01 -11.61 -26.42
C ILE A 190 -18.83 -10.68 -25.54
N ALA A 191 -19.84 -11.23 -24.87
CA ALA A 191 -20.67 -10.51 -23.92
C ALA A 191 -20.39 -10.98 -22.49
N LEU A 192 -20.17 -10.04 -21.56
CA LEU A 192 -20.06 -10.31 -20.13
C LEU A 192 -21.21 -9.63 -19.40
N LEU A 193 -21.77 -10.28 -18.38
CA LEU A 193 -22.87 -9.74 -17.56
C LEU A 193 -22.34 -9.29 -16.20
N GLY A 194 -22.59 -8.03 -15.85
CA GLY A 194 -22.16 -7.36 -14.62
C GLY A 194 -20.75 -6.77 -14.71
N ALA A 195 -20.60 -5.47 -14.48
CA ALA A 195 -19.33 -4.73 -14.47
C ALA A 195 -18.62 -4.78 -13.11
N GLY A 196 -18.56 -5.98 -12.52
CA GLY A 196 -17.86 -6.27 -11.27
C GLY A 196 -16.40 -6.71 -11.48
N PRO A 197 -15.67 -6.98 -10.38
CA PRO A 197 -14.26 -7.41 -10.44
C PRO A 197 -14.00 -8.63 -11.35
N ALA A 198 -14.89 -9.62 -11.33
CA ALA A 198 -14.76 -10.83 -12.15
C ALA A 198 -14.79 -10.52 -13.65
N SER A 199 -15.83 -9.82 -14.13
CA SER A 199 -15.96 -9.46 -15.54
C SER A 199 -14.90 -8.46 -15.99
N ILE A 200 -14.51 -7.50 -15.14
CA ILE A 200 -13.42 -6.56 -15.46
C ILE A 200 -12.10 -7.34 -15.65
N SER A 201 -11.81 -8.31 -14.78
CA SER A 201 -10.64 -9.17 -14.93
C SER A 201 -10.70 -9.98 -16.24
N CYS A 202 -11.82 -10.68 -16.47
CA CYS A 202 -12.02 -11.51 -17.67
C CYS A 202 -11.88 -10.70 -18.96
N ALA A 203 -12.59 -9.58 -19.07
CA ALA A 203 -12.51 -8.68 -20.23
C ALA A 203 -11.10 -8.12 -20.42
N SER A 204 -10.39 -7.78 -19.33
CA SER A 204 -9.01 -7.28 -19.41
C SER A 204 -8.06 -8.33 -19.99
N PHE A 205 -8.15 -9.59 -19.57
CA PHE A 205 -7.31 -10.65 -20.11
C PHE A 205 -7.67 -11.01 -21.55
N LEU A 206 -8.96 -11.06 -21.90
CA LEU A 206 -9.39 -11.27 -23.29
C LEU A 206 -8.90 -10.13 -24.22
N ALA A 207 -9.00 -8.88 -23.78
CA ALA A 207 -8.48 -7.74 -24.55
C ALA A 207 -6.96 -7.83 -24.74
N ARG A 208 -6.20 -8.30 -23.73
CA ARG A 208 -4.75 -8.54 -23.85
C ARG A 208 -4.40 -9.63 -24.86
N LEU A 209 -5.24 -10.67 -24.99
CA LEU A 209 -5.07 -11.73 -26.00
C LEU A 209 -5.38 -11.23 -27.42
N GLY A 210 -6.01 -10.06 -27.57
CA GLY A 210 -6.29 -9.44 -28.86
C GLY A 210 -7.74 -9.56 -29.34
N TYR A 211 -8.66 -10.06 -28.50
CA TYR A 211 -10.10 -10.03 -28.82
C TYR A 211 -10.57 -8.58 -28.95
N SER A 212 -11.29 -8.29 -30.04
CA SER A 212 -11.62 -6.92 -30.45
C SER A 212 -13.05 -6.48 -30.14
N ASP A 213 -14.00 -7.42 -30.03
CA ASP A 213 -15.42 -7.12 -29.75
C ASP A 213 -15.85 -7.71 -28.39
N ILE A 214 -15.61 -6.94 -27.32
CA ILE A 214 -15.95 -7.31 -25.94
C ILE A 214 -16.89 -6.26 -25.35
N THR A 215 -18.09 -6.67 -24.95
CA THR A 215 -19.09 -5.80 -24.34
C THR A 215 -19.46 -6.29 -22.95
N ILE A 216 -19.42 -5.41 -21.95
CA ILE A 216 -19.91 -5.70 -20.59
C ILE A 216 -21.26 -5.01 -20.38
N PHE A 217 -22.29 -5.78 -20.06
CA PHE A 217 -23.62 -5.28 -19.74
C PHE A 217 -23.79 -5.18 -18.23
N GLU A 218 -23.99 -3.98 -17.70
CA GLU A 218 -24.24 -3.72 -16.28
C GLU A 218 -25.71 -3.33 -16.07
N LYS A 219 -26.30 -3.79 -14.96
CA LYS A 219 -27.68 -3.50 -14.60
C LYS A 219 -27.84 -2.07 -14.09
N GLN A 220 -26.86 -1.59 -13.33
CA GLN A 220 -26.89 -0.27 -12.69
C GLN A 220 -26.33 0.83 -13.60
N GLU A 221 -26.57 2.09 -13.23
CA GLU A 221 -25.99 3.27 -13.91
C GLU A 221 -24.48 3.44 -13.63
N TYR A 222 -23.93 2.67 -12.69
CA TYR A 222 -22.53 2.74 -12.28
C TYR A 222 -21.81 1.41 -12.45
N VAL A 223 -20.51 1.50 -12.75
CA VAL A 223 -19.61 0.35 -12.89
C VAL A 223 -18.74 0.13 -11.64
N GLY A 224 -18.17 -1.07 -11.50
CA GLY A 224 -17.22 -1.43 -10.44
C GLY A 224 -17.74 -2.48 -9.44
N GLY A 225 -19.02 -2.84 -9.53
CA GLY A 225 -19.69 -3.81 -8.65
C GLY A 225 -19.81 -3.32 -7.20
N LEU A 226 -19.64 -4.24 -6.24
CA LEU A 226 -19.70 -3.99 -4.79
C LEU A 226 -18.74 -2.89 -4.28
N ARG A 227 -17.79 -2.45 -5.10
CA ARG A 227 -16.89 -1.33 -4.78
C ARG A 227 -17.61 0.01 -4.76
N ARG A 228 -18.72 0.13 -5.51
CA ARG A 228 -19.46 1.39 -5.66
C ARG A 228 -20.85 1.32 -5.04
N ASP A 229 -21.43 0.13 -4.94
CA ASP A 229 -22.70 -0.11 -4.24
C ASP A 229 -22.45 -0.58 -2.79
N ARG A 230 -22.54 0.36 -1.84
CA ARG A 230 -22.73 0.04 -0.42
C ARG A 230 -23.96 0.73 0.18
N SER A 231 -24.73 1.45 -0.63
CA SER A 231 -25.93 2.17 -0.19
C SER A 231 -27.15 1.28 0.04
N ARG A 232 -27.04 -0.04 -0.19
CA ARG A 232 -28.16 -1.00 -0.04
C ARG A 232 -27.97 -2.08 1.02
N THR A 233 -26.90 -2.03 1.80
CA THR A 233 -26.70 -2.90 2.97
C THR A 233 -26.60 -2.06 4.22
N SER A 234 -27.77 -1.58 4.67
CA SER A 234 -28.03 -1.07 6.01
C SER A 234 -29.34 -1.68 6.49
#